data_AF-A0A1B1U5S2-F1
#
_entry.id   AF-A0A1B1U5S2-F1
#
_cell.length_a   1.000
_cell.length_b   1.000
_cell.length_c   1.000
_cell.angle_alpha   90.00
_cell.angle_beta   90.00
_cell.angle_gamma   90.00
#
_symmetry.space_group_name_H-M   'P 1'
#
loop_
_entity.id
_entity.type
_entity.pdbx_description
1 polymer ?
#
loop_
_entity_poly.entity_id
_entity_poly.type
_entity_poly.pdbx_seq_one_letter_code
_entity_poly.pdbx_strand_id
1 'polypeptide(L)'
;MKNSNAFFALPILALLFLIVWGIYSNYLSLGHNVALKTFLHINNQMQRYEQSLFDIVAKCLKNDTYKQCKQLSFQLKGGYRGVVVVKELASDLLKIDVMIEYGHPLSAQYIRHFKTQFLEKLK
;
A
#
# COMPACT_ATOMS: atom_id res chain seq x y z
N MET A 1 -59.89 10.61 25.38
CA MET A 1 -59.79 10.46 23.91
C MET A 1 -58.37 10.04 23.59
N LYS A 2 -58.17 8.78 23.16
CA LYS A 2 -56.84 8.26 22.83
C LYS A 2 -56.41 8.84 21.49
N ASN A 3 -55.22 9.45 21.45
CA ASN A 3 -54.63 10.04 20.24
C ASN A 3 -54.38 8.96 19.18
N SER A 4 -55.38 8.68 18.32
CA SER A 4 -55.29 7.74 17.19
C SER A 4 -54.15 8.07 16.21
N ASN A 5 -53.64 9.30 16.23
CA ASN A 5 -52.55 9.73 15.35
C ASN A 5 -51.20 9.07 15.68
N ALA A 6 -51.00 8.62 16.93
CA ALA A 6 -49.74 7.96 17.34
C ALA A 6 -49.61 6.54 16.77
N PHE A 7 -50.74 5.87 16.52
CA PHE A 7 -50.75 4.49 16.00
C PHE A 7 -50.35 4.41 14.52
N PHE A 8 -50.67 5.45 13.73
CA PHE A 8 -50.27 5.56 12.32
C PHE A 8 -48.87 6.17 12.12
N ALA A 9 -48.38 6.95 13.09
CA ALA A 9 -47.03 7.55 13.01
C ALA A 9 -45.90 6.54 13.26
N LEU A 10 -46.11 5.55 14.14
CA LEU A 10 -45.15 4.50 14.49
C LEU A 10 -44.64 3.68 13.28
N PRO A 11 -45.48 3.14 12.39
CA PRO A 11 -45.01 2.40 11.22
C PRO A 11 -44.30 3.29 10.20
N ILE A 12 -44.70 4.56 10.07
CA ILE A 12 -44.05 5.54 9.17
C ILE A 12 -42.64 5.87 9.68
N LEU A 13 -42.48 6.11 10.99
CA LEU A 13 -41.18 6.33 11.62
C LEU A 13 -40.27 5.10 11.50
N ALA A 14 -40.80 3.89 11.68
CA ALA A 14 -40.04 2.66 11.48
C ALA A 14 -39.59 2.50 10.01
N LEU A 15 -40.44 2.81 9.05
CA LEU A 15 -40.10 2.77 7.62
C LEU A 15 -38.99 3.79 7.28
N LEU A 16 -39.11 5.02 7.76
CA LEU A 16 -38.07 6.05 7.58
C LEU A 16 -36.75 5.63 8.22
N PHE A 17 -36.79 5.06 9.42
CA PHE A 17 -35.60 4.53 10.08
C PHE A 17 -34.92 3.43 9.26
N LEU A 18 -35.69 2.47 8.73
CA LEU A 18 -35.16 1.41 7.87
C LEU A 18 -34.55 1.95 6.57
N ILE A 19 -35.16 2.96 5.97
CA ILE A 19 -34.61 3.62 4.76
C ILE A 19 -33.29 4.32 5.10
N VAL A 20 -33.24 5.11 6.17
CA VAL A 20 -32.02 5.82 6.59
C VAL A 20 -30.92 4.82 6.96
N TRP A 21 -31.26 3.75 7.68
CA TRP A 21 -30.32 2.68 8.03
C TRP A 21 -29.82 1.92 6.79
N GLY A 22 -30.70 1.65 5.82
CA GLY A 22 -30.34 1.02 4.56
C GLY A 22 -29.37 1.89 3.73
N ILE A 23 -29.62 3.20 3.67
CA ILE A 23 -28.73 4.14 2.99
C ILE A 23 -27.38 4.22 3.72
N TYR A 24 -27.38 4.34 5.04
CA TYR A 24 -26.17 4.43 5.85
C TYR A 24 -25.29 3.18 5.75
N SER A 25 -25.88 1.99 5.87
CA SER A 25 -25.16 0.72 5.74
C SER A 25 -24.58 0.51 4.34
N ASN A 26 -25.31 0.91 3.28
CA ASN A 26 -24.82 0.84 1.91
C ASN A 26 -23.64 1.80 1.68
N TYR A 27 -23.72 3.03 2.22
CA TYR A 27 -22.62 3.99 2.16
C TYR A 27 -21.35 3.46 2.85
N LEU A 28 -21.50 2.84 4.03
CA LEU A 28 -20.40 2.19 4.75
C LEU A 28 -19.78 1.03 3.95
N SER A 29 -20.62 0.18 3.35
CA SER A 29 -20.17 -0.95 2.53
C SER A 29 -19.42 -0.49 1.27
N LEU A 30 -19.95 0.51 0.57
CA LEU A 30 -19.29 1.11 -0.61
C LEU A 30 -17.94 1.73 -0.22
N GLY A 31 -17.88 2.50 0.87
CA GLY A 31 -16.65 3.08 1.38
C GLY A 31 -15.59 2.03 1.75
N HIS A 32 -16.01 0.93 2.39
CA HIS A 32 -15.13 -0.17 2.75
C HIS A 32 -14.52 -0.87 1.52
N ASN A 33 -15.34 -1.13 0.50
CA ASN A 33 -14.88 -1.76 -0.74
C ASN A 33 -13.88 -0.88 -1.52
N VAL A 34 -14.10 0.44 -1.53
CA VAL A 34 -13.17 1.38 -2.16
C VAL A 34 -11.83 1.42 -1.41
N ALA A 35 -11.85 1.42 -0.08
CA ALA A 35 -10.65 1.37 0.75
C ALA A 35 -9.87 0.07 0.52
N LEU A 36 -10.55 -1.08 0.52
CA LEU A 36 -9.94 -2.38 0.26
C LEU A 36 -9.29 -2.45 -1.14
N LYS A 37 -10.01 -2.00 -2.17
CA LYS A 37 -9.47 -1.97 -3.54
C LYS A 37 -8.25 -1.07 -3.67
N THR A 38 -8.28 0.10 -3.01
CA THR A 38 -7.14 1.03 -2.98
C THR A 38 -5.94 0.39 -2.27
N PHE A 39 -6.16 -0.26 -1.13
CA PHE A 39 -5.11 -0.96 -0.41
C PHE A 39 -4.48 -2.08 -1.24
N LEU A 40 -5.30 -2.92 -1.89
CA LEU A 40 -4.83 -3.97 -2.80
C LEU A 40 -4.03 -3.39 -3.97
N HIS A 41 -4.48 -2.27 -4.54
CA HIS A 41 -3.75 -1.59 -5.60
C HIS A 41 -2.38 -1.11 -5.15
N ILE A 42 -2.30 -0.42 -4.01
CA ILE A 42 -1.04 0.08 -3.44
C ILE A 42 -0.08 -1.08 -3.17
N ASN A 43 -0.56 -2.16 -2.55
CA ASN A 43 0.26 -3.33 -2.24
C ASN A 43 0.81 -3.99 -3.51
N ASN A 44 -0.03 -4.17 -4.53
CA ASN A 44 0.41 -4.72 -5.82
C ASN A 44 1.43 -3.81 -6.52
N GLN A 45 1.28 -2.49 -6.42
CA GLN A 45 2.26 -1.55 -6.99
C GLN A 45 3.58 -1.62 -6.23
N MET A 46 3.56 -1.70 -4.90
CA MET A 46 4.78 -1.86 -4.09
C MET A 46 5.54 -3.13 -4.46
N GLN A 47 4.85 -4.26 -4.63
CA GLN A 47 5.48 -5.51 -5.05
C GLN A 47 6.11 -5.42 -6.46
N ARG A 48 5.47 -4.72 -7.40
CA ARG A 48 6.04 -4.51 -8.74
C ARG A 48 7.28 -3.61 -8.70
N TYR A 49 7.24 -2.56 -7.88
CA TYR A 49 8.40 -1.69 -7.68
C TYR A 49 9.54 -2.42 -6.97
N GLU A 50 9.24 -3.27 -6.00
CA GLU A 50 10.21 -4.12 -5.32
C GLU A 50 10.99 -4.96 -6.32
N GLN A 51 10.27 -5.72 -7.17
CA GLN A 51 10.91 -6.55 -8.19
C GLN A 51 11.76 -5.72 -9.16
N SER A 52 11.23 -4.56 -9.60
CA SER A 52 11.95 -3.67 -10.50
C SER A 52 13.24 -3.12 -9.87
N LEU A 53 13.21 -2.80 -8.58
CA LEU A 53 14.37 -2.31 -7.84
C LEU A 53 15.43 -3.40 -7.68
N PHE A 54 15.03 -4.64 -7.39
CA PHE A 54 15.96 -5.78 -7.37
C PHE A 54 16.64 -5.97 -8.74
N ASP A 55 15.88 -5.92 -9.83
CA ASP A 55 16.43 -6.06 -11.18
C ASP A 55 17.41 -4.94 -11.53
N ILE A 56 17.10 -3.70 -11.13
CA ILE A 56 17.99 -2.55 -11.33
C ILE A 56 19.30 -2.75 -10.55
N VAL A 57 19.22 -3.21 -9.31
CA VAL A 57 20.40 -3.44 -8.47
C VAL A 57 21.24 -4.59 -9.01
N ALA A 58 20.62 -5.69 -9.43
CA ALA A 58 21.32 -6.80 -10.06
C ALA A 58 22.05 -6.36 -11.34
N LYS A 59 21.43 -5.52 -12.18
CA LYS A 59 22.06 -4.93 -13.36
C LYS A 59 23.21 -3.98 -13.01
N CYS A 60 23.03 -3.14 -11.98
CA CYS A 60 24.08 -2.26 -11.48
C CYS A 60 25.29 -3.09 -11.03
N LEU A 61 25.09 -4.11 -10.20
CA LEU A 61 26.17 -4.97 -9.70
C LEU A 61 26.91 -5.73 -10.81
N LYS A 62 26.26 -5.94 -11.97
CA LYS A 62 26.87 -6.58 -13.14
C LYS A 62 27.71 -5.61 -13.98
N ASN A 63 27.31 -4.35 -14.09
CA ASN A 63 27.91 -3.39 -15.01
C ASN A 63 28.83 -2.37 -14.34
N ASP A 64 28.60 -2.09 -13.06
CA ASP A 64 29.22 -1.01 -12.30
C ASP A 64 29.92 -1.56 -11.05
N THR A 65 30.64 -0.67 -10.34
CA THR A 65 31.34 -1.07 -9.11
C THR A 65 30.38 -1.21 -7.94
N TYR A 66 30.68 -2.13 -7.00
CA TYR A 66 29.91 -2.28 -5.76
C TYR A 66 29.70 -0.95 -5.01
N LYS A 67 30.70 -0.07 -5.01
CA LYS A 67 30.60 1.26 -4.37
C LYS A 67 29.46 2.11 -4.92
N GLN A 68 29.20 2.05 -6.23
CA GLN A 68 28.13 2.80 -6.88
C GLN A 68 26.75 2.16 -6.62
N CYS A 69 26.70 0.83 -6.52
CA CYS A 69 25.45 0.09 -6.31
C CYS A 69 25.08 -0.10 -4.83
N LYS A 70 25.96 0.29 -3.89
CA LYS A 70 25.78 0.08 -2.45
C LYS A 70 24.51 0.73 -1.92
N GLN A 71 24.14 1.91 -2.41
CA GLN A 71 22.92 2.59 -2.00
C GLN A 71 22.34 3.38 -3.17
N LEU A 72 21.09 3.10 -3.49
CA LEU A 72 20.37 3.74 -4.58
C LEU A 72 19.03 4.27 -4.07
N SER A 73 18.65 5.49 -4.48
CA SER A 73 17.37 6.10 -4.13
C SER A 73 16.66 6.52 -5.41
N PHE A 74 15.37 6.21 -5.50
CA PHE A 74 14.54 6.44 -6.67
C PHE A 74 13.28 7.19 -6.27
N GLN A 75 12.92 8.21 -7.06
CA GLN A 75 11.57 8.76 -7.05
C GLN A 75 10.75 7.96 -8.06
N LEU A 76 9.77 7.23 -7.56
CA LEU A 76 8.88 6.38 -8.34
C LEU A 76 7.60 7.15 -8.67
N LYS A 77 6.89 6.72 -9.72
CA LYS A 77 5.67 7.40 -10.15
C LYS A 77 4.59 7.34 -9.06
N GLY A 78 3.77 8.39 -8.97
CA GLY A 78 2.60 8.39 -8.09
C GLY A 78 2.91 8.68 -6.61
N GLY A 79 4.04 9.34 -6.30
CA GLY A 79 4.40 9.73 -4.93
C GLY A 79 5.08 8.62 -4.12
N TYR A 80 5.58 7.60 -4.80
CA TYR A 80 6.35 6.51 -4.18
C TYR A 80 7.83 6.87 -4.16
N ARG A 81 8.53 6.46 -3.10
CA ARG A 81 9.99 6.58 -2.99
C ARG A 81 10.59 5.21 -2.72
N GLY A 82 11.54 4.80 -3.53
CA GLY A 82 12.29 3.56 -3.34
C GLY A 82 13.70 3.85 -2.84
N VAL A 83 14.17 3.08 -1.87
CA VAL A 83 15.56 3.08 -1.41
C VAL A 83 16.05 1.65 -1.40
N VAL A 84 17.21 1.40 -1.99
CA VAL A 84 17.87 0.10 -1.96
C VAL A 84 19.23 0.25 -1.29
N VAL A 85 19.56 -0.70 -0.42
CA VAL A 85 20.84 -0.77 0.28
C VAL A 85 21.41 -2.18 0.08
N VAL A 86 22.59 -2.25 -0.52
CA VAL A 86 23.33 -3.49 -0.72
C VAL A 86 24.44 -3.59 0.32
N LYS A 87 24.42 -4.64 1.11
CA LYS A 87 25.43 -4.95 2.14
C LYS A 87 26.17 -6.21 1.75
N GLU A 88 27.49 -6.17 1.80
CA GLU A 88 28.31 -7.36 1.69
C GLU A 88 28.31 -8.09 3.04
N LEU A 89 27.91 -9.36 3.07
CA LEU A 89 27.91 -10.19 4.26
C LEU A 89 29.12 -11.12 4.31
N ALA A 90 29.50 -11.64 3.14
CA ALA A 90 30.69 -12.46 2.93
C ALA A 90 31.26 -12.19 1.54
N SER A 91 32.44 -12.71 1.25
CA SER A 91 33.15 -12.52 -0.03
C SER A 91 32.32 -12.91 -1.26
N ASP A 92 31.33 -13.79 -1.09
CA ASP A 92 30.45 -14.35 -2.12
C ASP A 92 28.96 -14.08 -1.86
N LEU A 93 28.59 -13.34 -0.81
CA LEU A 93 27.19 -13.13 -0.43
C LEU A 93 26.85 -11.66 -0.21
N LEU A 94 25.86 -11.18 -0.96
CA LEU A 94 25.28 -9.85 -0.83
C LEU A 94 23.87 -9.94 -0.25
N LYS A 95 23.56 -9.01 0.65
CA LYS A 95 22.22 -8.73 1.16
C LYS A 95 21.71 -7.45 0.52
N ILE A 96 20.53 -7.51 -0.11
CA ILE A 96 19.86 -6.39 -0.74
C ILE A 96 18.62 -6.07 0.09
N ASP A 97 18.61 -4.90 0.72
CA ASP A 97 17.48 -4.37 1.48
C ASP A 97 16.76 -3.31 0.62
N VAL A 98 15.49 -3.54 0.30
CA VAL A 98 14.62 -2.63 -0.45
C VAL A 98 13.57 -2.05 0.50
N MET A 99 13.49 -0.73 0.54
CA MET A 99 12.46 0.02 1.24
C MET A 99 11.66 0.84 0.23
N ILE A 100 10.34 0.69 0.24
CA ILE A 100 9.43 1.51 -0.57
C ILE A 100 8.50 2.25 0.37
N GLU A 101 8.43 3.56 0.18
CA GLU A 101 7.56 4.44 0.94
C GLU A 101 6.51 5.03 0.00
N TYR A 102 5.27 5.11 0.46
CA TYR A 102 4.19 5.82 -0.21
C TYR A 102 3.57 6.82 0.77
N GLY A 103 3.63 8.11 0.41
CA GLY A 103 2.91 9.15 1.12
C GLY A 103 1.51 9.29 0.52
N HIS A 104 0.47 9.05 1.32
CA HIS A 104 -0.89 9.22 0.84
C HIS A 104 -1.17 10.72 0.57
N PRO A 105 -1.69 11.12 -0.60
CA PRO A 105 -1.79 12.53 -0.97
C PRO A 105 -2.79 13.32 -0.10
N LEU A 106 -3.73 12.62 0.52
CA LEU A 106 -4.82 13.21 1.31
C LEU A 106 -4.71 12.91 2.82
N SER A 107 -3.67 12.21 3.26
CA SER A 107 -3.47 11.92 4.68
C SER A 107 -1.99 11.92 5.04
N ALA A 108 -1.65 12.29 6.28
CA ALA A 108 -0.27 12.23 6.78
C ALA A 108 0.23 10.78 7.02
N GLN A 109 -0.49 9.78 6.50
CA GLN A 109 -0.15 8.37 6.66
C GLN A 109 0.87 7.96 5.59
N TYR A 110 1.95 7.37 6.07
CA TYR A 110 2.98 6.77 5.23
C TYR A 110 2.84 5.26 5.30
N ILE A 111 2.72 4.63 4.12
CA ILE A 111 2.80 3.19 4.01
C ILE A 111 4.25 2.85 3.64
N ARG A 112 4.89 2.02 4.46
CA ARG A 112 6.26 1.55 4.23
C ARG A 112 6.24 0.05 3.97
N HIS A 113 6.97 -0.37 2.95
CA HIS A 113 7.20 -1.76 2.63
C HIS A 113 8.70 -2.04 2.69
N PHE A 114 9.09 -3.11 3.36
CA PHE A 114 10.49 -3.50 3.49
C PHE A 114 10.66 -4.94 3.05
N LYS A 115 11.65 -5.17 2.19
CA LYS A 115 12.01 -6.50 1.70
C LYS A 115 13.52 -6.67 1.75
N THR A 116 13.94 -7.86 2.16
CA THR A 116 15.32 -8.30 2.02
C THR A 116 15.40 -9.46 1.02
N GLN A 117 16.40 -9.43 0.14
CA GLN A 117 16.80 -10.55 -0.69
C GLN A 117 18.31 -10.79 -0.56
N PHE A 118 18.73 -12.04 -0.75
CA PHE A 118 20.14 -12.41 -0.78
C PHE A 118 20.53 -12.77 -2.20
N LEU A 119 21.72 -12.34 -2.61
CA LEU A 119 22.28 -12.59 -3.92
C LEU A 119 23.69 -13.13 -3.75
N GLU A 120 23.97 -14.29 -4.32
CA GLU A 120 25.32 -14.81 -4.43
C GLU A 120 26.09 -13.99 -5.48
N LYS A 121 27.31 -13.55 -5.17
CA LYS A 121 28.18 -12.90 -6.15
C LYS A 121 28.55 -13.93 -7.20
N LEU A 122 28.13 -13.68 -8.44
CA LEU A 122 28.61 -14.43 -9.59
C LEU A 122 30.14 -14.24 -9.66
N LYS A 123 30.88 -15.35 -9.53
CA LYS A 123 32.34 -15.40 -9.68
C LYS A 123 32.78 -15.10 -11.10
#